data_AF-A0A969NRZ5-F1
#
_entry.id   AF-A0A969NRZ5-F1
#
_cell.length_a   1.000
_cell.length_b   1.000
_cell.length_c   1.000
_cell.angle_alpha   90.00
_cell.angle_beta   90.00
_cell.angle_gamma   90.00
#
_symmetry.space_group_name_H-M   'P 1'
#
loop_
_entity.id
_entity.type
_entity.pdbx_description
1 polymer ?
#
loop_
_entity_poly.entity_id
_entity_poly.type
_entity_poly.pdbx_seq_one_letter_code
_entity_poly.pdbx_strand_id
1 'polypeptide(L)'
;MAIQKLREQNLAVQWCSVPLNRQERTTMPQPQSDNWVQLLEPESFSPFCHDEALLLCQISNWEWAAWIPNHGEAVVNIEQFCFPNS
;
A
#
# COMPACT_ATOMS: atom_id res chain seq x y z
N MET A 1 9.84 -18.59 -25.48
CA MET A 1 8.74 -19.21 -24.69
C MET A 1 9.12 -19.12 -23.23
N ALA A 2 8.14 -18.92 -22.34
CA ALA A 2 8.38 -18.34 -21.01
C ALA A 2 8.99 -19.32 -19.99
N ILE A 3 9.78 -18.77 -19.06
CA ILE A 3 9.79 -19.22 -17.67
C ILE A 3 9.62 -17.97 -16.82
N GLN A 4 8.43 -17.80 -16.24
CA GLN A 4 8.13 -16.69 -15.34
C GLN A 4 8.93 -16.87 -14.05
N LYS A 5 9.67 -15.83 -13.65
CA LYS A 5 10.38 -15.80 -12.37
C LYS A 5 9.33 -15.85 -11.25
N LEU A 6 9.19 -17.02 -10.62
CA LEU A 6 8.23 -17.25 -9.54
C LEU A 6 8.57 -16.32 -8.37
N ARG A 7 7.77 -15.27 -8.21
CA ARG A 7 7.96 -14.26 -7.16
C ARG A 7 7.32 -14.75 -5.85
N GLU A 8 7.96 -15.74 -5.22
CA GLU A 8 7.75 -15.99 -3.79
C GLU A 8 8.27 -14.79 -3.00
N GLN A 9 7.44 -13.75 -2.90
CA GLN A 9 7.69 -12.60 -2.04
C GLN A 9 7.01 -12.83 -0.70
N ASN A 10 7.78 -12.60 0.35
CA ASN A 10 7.41 -12.86 1.73
C ASN A 10 6.32 -11.87 2.15
N LEU A 11 5.08 -12.34 2.24
CA LEU A 11 3.88 -11.53 2.48
C LEU A 11 3.92 -10.86 3.86
N ALA A 12 4.37 -9.62 3.91
CA ALA A 12 4.54 -8.82 5.13
C ALA A 12 4.32 -7.33 4.82
N VAL A 13 3.15 -6.84 5.22
CA VAL A 13 2.75 -5.42 5.17
C VAL A 13 3.91 -4.53 5.59
N GLN A 14 4.34 -3.62 4.71
CA GLN A 14 5.52 -2.77 4.91
C GLN A 14 5.11 -1.34 5.30
N TRP A 15 5.85 -0.75 6.23
CA TRP A 15 5.43 0.44 6.98
C TRP A 15 6.63 1.38 7.11
N CYS A 16 6.43 2.64 6.73
CA CYS A 16 7.50 3.64 6.63
C CYS A 16 8.21 3.96 7.95
N SER A 17 7.65 3.59 9.11
CA SER A 17 8.21 3.88 10.42
C SER A 17 7.71 2.92 11.50
N VAL A 18 8.32 1.73 11.63
CA VAL A 18 9.60 1.63 12.36
C VAL A 18 9.67 2.06 13.85
N PRO A 19 8.64 1.93 14.73
CA PRO A 19 8.81 2.15 16.17
C PRO A 19 9.58 0.94 16.72
N LEU A 20 10.83 1.16 17.09
CA LEU A 20 11.80 0.13 17.50
C LEU A 20 11.43 -0.67 18.78
N ASN A 21 10.26 -0.43 19.38
CA ASN A 21 9.82 -1.09 20.61
C ASN A 21 8.90 -2.28 20.36
N ARG A 22 9.52 -3.43 20.07
CA ARG A 22 8.89 -4.72 19.77
C ARG A 22 8.30 -5.40 21.02
N GLN A 23 7.31 -4.81 21.68
CA GLN A 23 6.60 -5.48 22.80
C GLN A 23 5.07 -5.35 22.80
N GLU A 24 4.47 -4.41 22.08
CA GLU A 24 3.01 -4.30 22.05
C GLU A 24 2.42 -5.01 20.84
N ARG A 25 1.50 -5.93 21.10
CA ARG A 25 0.68 -6.64 20.11
C ARG A 25 -0.48 -5.73 19.66
N THR A 26 -0.16 -4.47 19.37
CA THR A 26 -1.12 -3.43 19.04
C THR A 26 -1.70 -3.74 17.68
N THR A 27 -3.03 -3.68 17.59
CA THR A 27 -3.82 -3.77 16.36
C THR A 27 -3.06 -3.22 15.15
N MET A 28 -2.76 -4.08 14.17
CA MET A 28 -2.39 -3.61 12.83
C MET A 28 -3.45 -2.59 12.43
N PRO A 29 -3.07 -1.35 12.06
CA PRO A 29 -4.05 -0.36 11.64
C PRO A 29 -4.76 -0.93 10.40
N GLN A 30 -6.01 -1.35 10.59
CA GLN A 30 -6.82 -1.85 9.49
C GLN A 30 -7.06 -0.67 8.56
N PRO A 31 -6.68 -0.78 7.27
CA PRO A 31 -6.97 0.29 6.35
C PRO A 31 -8.49 0.51 6.30
N GLN A 32 -8.90 1.76 6.25
CA GLN A 32 -10.29 2.15 6.13
C GLN A 32 -10.46 2.97 4.86
N SER A 33 -11.63 2.86 4.24
CA SER A 33 -12.05 3.78 3.17
C SER A 33 -11.97 5.23 3.64
N ASP A 34 -11.83 6.16 2.69
CA ASP A 34 -11.72 7.61 2.91
C ASP A 34 -10.41 8.06 3.62
N ASN A 35 -9.39 7.19 3.68
CA ASN A 35 -8.07 7.54 4.22
C ASN A 35 -7.03 7.75 3.12
N TRP A 36 -6.23 8.81 3.27
CA TRP A 36 -5.05 9.04 2.47
C TRP A 36 -3.87 8.21 2.98
N VAL A 37 -3.22 7.50 2.08
CA VAL A 37 -2.04 6.67 2.32
C VAL A 37 -0.91 7.08 1.38
N GLN A 38 0.32 6.89 1.81
CA GLN A 38 1.50 7.21 1.01
C GLN A 38 1.96 5.94 0.25
N LEU A 39 1.99 5.99 -1.07
CA LEU A 39 2.52 4.94 -1.94
C LEU A 39 4.03 4.80 -1.72
N LEU A 40 4.50 3.56 -1.60
CA LEU A 40 5.93 3.24 -1.44
C LEU A 40 6.67 3.25 -2.78
N GLU A 41 5.99 2.88 -3.86
CA GLU A 41 6.55 2.78 -5.23
C GLU A 41 5.62 3.47 -6.25
N PRO A 42 5.39 4.80 -6.15
CA PRO A 42 4.48 5.53 -7.07
C PRO A 42 4.91 5.43 -8.54
N GLU A 43 6.21 5.33 -8.81
CA GLU A 43 6.77 5.11 -10.16
C GLU A 43 6.31 3.80 -10.82
N SER A 44 5.84 2.82 -10.03
CA SER A 44 5.25 1.58 -10.52
C SER A 44 3.89 1.80 -11.21
N PHE A 45 3.18 2.87 -10.83
CA PHE A 45 1.90 3.28 -11.43
C PHE A 45 2.09 4.30 -12.57
N SER A 46 2.95 5.30 -12.38
CA SER A 46 3.30 6.29 -13.41
C SER A 46 4.54 7.12 -12.99
N PRO A 47 5.42 7.53 -13.92
CA PRO A 47 6.54 8.44 -13.60
C PRO A 47 6.12 9.87 -13.20
N PHE A 48 4.83 10.21 -13.30
CA PHE A 48 4.26 11.48 -12.85
C PHE A 48 3.14 11.29 -11.81
N CYS A 49 3.08 10.10 -11.20
CA CYS A 49 2.13 9.80 -10.13
C CYS A 49 2.48 10.60 -8.88
N HIS A 50 1.47 11.04 -8.13
CA HIS A 50 1.70 11.48 -6.76
C HIS A 50 2.03 10.27 -5.87
N ASP A 51 2.80 10.52 -4.81
CA ASP A 51 3.11 9.55 -3.75
C ASP A 51 1.97 9.39 -2.73
N GLU A 52 0.82 10.06 -2.90
CA GLU A 52 -0.37 9.93 -2.07
C GLU A 52 -1.53 9.26 -2.82
N ALA A 53 -2.32 8.44 -2.13
CA ALA A 53 -3.50 7.77 -2.68
C ALA A 53 -4.64 7.73 -1.66
N LEU A 54 -5.88 7.96 -2.11
CA LEU A 54 -7.08 7.88 -1.29
C LEU A 54 -7.68 6.47 -1.37
N LEU A 55 -7.72 5.74 -0.27
CA LEU A 55 -8.37 4.43 -0.20
C LEU A 55 -9.89 4.56 -0.41
N LEU A 56 -10.43 3.92 -1.44
CA LEU A 56 -11.86 3.96 -1.75
C LEU A 56 -12.62 2.82 -1.06
N CYS A 57 -12.19 1.58 -1.28
CA CYS A 57 -12.80 0.39 -0.69
C CYS A 57 -11.87 -0.81 -0.68
N GLN A 58 -12.14 -1.76 0.22
CA GLN A 58 -11.43 -3.02 0.27
C GLN A 58 -11.96 -3.97 -0.82
N ILE A 59 -11.08 -4.42 -1.72
CA ILE A 59 -11.39 -5.45 -2.73
C ILE A 59 -11.15 -6.84 -2.13
N SER A 60 -10.11 -6.98 -1.30
CA SER A 60 -9.75 -8.23 -0.62
C SER A 60 -8.87 -7.95 0.60
N ASN A 61 -8.55 -9.00 1.37
CA ASN A 61 -7.72 -8.88 2.58
C ASN A 61 -6.38 -8.14 2.36
N TRP A 62 -5.86 -8.16 1.12
CA TRP A 62 -4.56 -7.60 0.73
C TRP A 62 -4.65 -6.50 -0.33
N GLU A 63 -5.83 -6.23 -0.88
CA GLU A 63 -6.01 -5.40 -2.08
C GLU A 63 -7.12 -4.37 -1.86
N TRP A 64 -6.83 -3.13 -2.26
CA TRP A 64 -7.71 -1.97 -2.09
C TRP A 64 -7.87 -1.25 -3.43
N ALA A 65 -9.10 -0.80 -3.72
CA ALA A 65 -9.30 0.26 -4.69
C ALA A 65 -8.82 1.56 -4.07
N ALA A 66 -7.96 2.29 -4.77
CA ALA A 66 -7.50 3.61 -4.36
C ALA A 66 -7.56 4.60 -5.53
N TRP A 67 -7.84 5.86 -5.24
CA TRP A 67 -7.72 6.94 -6.20
C TRP A 67 -6.38 7.66 -6.02
N ILE A 68 -5.59 7.73 -7.08
CA ILE A 68 -4.27 8.36 -7.07
C ILE A 68 -4.34 9.63 -7.93
N PRO A 69 -3.95 10.82 -7.41
CA PRO A 69 -3.91 12.05 -8.19
C PRO A 69 -3.08 11.89 -9.47
N ASN A 70 -3.57 12.46 -10.57
CA ASN A 70 -3.00 12.39 -11.92
C ASN A 70 -2.91 10.98 -12.56
N HIS A 71 -3.40 9.92 -11.91
CA HIS A 71 -3.50 8.57 -12.48
C HIS A 71 -4.94 8.05 -12.55
N GLY A 72 -5.75 8.30 -11.51
CA GLY A 72 -7.13 7.83 -11.41
C GLY A 72 -7.30 6.65 -10.45
N GLU A 73 -8.31 5.81 -10.68
CA GLU A 73 -8.53 4.60 -9.88
C GLU A 73 -7.49 3.52 -10.23
N ALA A 74 -6.87 2.96 -9.19
CA ALA A 74 -5.93 1.85 -9.28
C ALA A 74 -6.20 0.83 -8.17
N VAL A 75 -5.76 -0.42 -8.38
CA VAL A 75 -5.71 -1.44 -7.32
C VAL A 75 -4.32 -1.38 -6.69
N VAL A 76 -4.29 -1.13 -5.38
CA VAL A 76 -3.07 -1.08 -4.57
C VAL A 76 -3.07 -2.26 -3.59
N ASN A 77 -1.94 -2.96 -3.49
CA ASN A 77 -1.75 -3.94 -2.43
C ASN A 77 -1.40 -3.21 -1.11
N ILE A 78 -1.76 -3.78 0.04
CA ILE A 78 -1.39 -3.24 1.36
C ILE A 78 0.13 -3.20 1.62
N GLU A 79 0.92 -3.91 0.81
CA GLU A 79 2.38 -3.83 0.80
C GLU A 79 2.94 -2.66 -0.04
N GLN A 80 2.11 -1.98 -0.84
CA GLN A 80 2.52 -0.88 -1.73
C GLN A 80 2.25 0.51 -1.15
N PHE A 81 1.68 0.61 0.05
CA PHE A 81 1.42 1.88 0.72
C PHE A 81 1.66 1.80 2.23
N CYS A 82 1.96 2.94 2.85
CA CYS A 82 2.04 3.10 4.30
C CYS A 82 1.11 4.24 4.75
N PHE A 83 0.67 4.21 6.00
CA PHE A 83 0.00 5.38 6.58
C PHE A 83 1.02 6.47 6.88
N PRO A 84 0.82 7.73 6.44
CA PRO A 84 1.60 8.84 6.95
C PRO A 84 1.37 8.94 8.46
N ASN A 85 2.45 9.07 9.23
CA ASN A 85 2.35 9.29 10.67
C ASN A 85 1.71 10.67 10.90
N SER A 86 0.57 10.71 11.58
CA SER A 86 -0.13 11.96 11.93
C SER A 86 0.52 12.70 13.10
#